data_AF-I1NEJ7-F1
#
_entry.id   AF-I1NEJ7-F1
#
_cell.length_a   1.000
_cell.length_b   1.000
_cell.length_c   1.000
_cell.angle_alpha   90.00
_cell.angle_beta   90.00
_cell.angle_gamma   90.00
#
_symmetry.space_group_name_H-M   'P 1'
#
loop_
_entity.id
_entity.type
_entity.pdbx_description
1 polymer ?
#
loop_
_entity_poly.entity_id
_entity_poly.type
_entity_poly.pdbx_seq_one_letter_code
_entity_poly.pdbx_strand_id
1 'polypeptide(L)'
;MTEAYIRKKPGMASVKDMPVLQDGPPPGGFAPVRFARRIPNKGPSAVAIFLTAFGAFSWGMYQVGQGNKIRRSSCLRKNRITYVCFQFPLKN
;
A
#
# COMPACT_ATOMS: atom_id res chain seq x y z
N MET A 1 -50.35 20.30 -41.01
CA MET A 1 -49.81 20.03 -42.36
C MET A 1 -48.64 20.94 -42.76
N THR A 2 -48.10 21.78 -41.85
CA THR A 2 -47.00 22.73 -42.14
C THR A 2 -45.60 22.15 -41.90
N GLU A 3 -45.48 21.12 -41.07
CA GLU A 3 -44.19 20.48 -40.71
C GLU A 3 -43.41 19.98 -41.93
N ALA A 4 -44.10 19.51 -42.97
CA ALA A 4 -43.48 19.02 -44.21
C ALA A 4 -42.76 20.13 -45.00
N TYR A 5 -43.21 21.38 -44.86
CA TYR A 5 -42.58 22.53 -45.50
C TYR A 5 -41.36 23.02 -44.70
N ILE A 6 -41.43 22.97 -43.38
CA ILE A 6 -40.38 23.46 -42.47
C ILE A 6 -39.17 22.53 -42.47
N ARG A 7 -39.37 21.20 -42.42
CA ARG A 7 -38.28 20.21 -42.33
C ARG A 7 -37.82 19.70 -43.71
N LYS A 8 -37.99 20.49 -44.76
CA LYS A 8 -37.82 20.05 -46.16
C LYS A 8 -36.37 19.66 -46.46
N LYS A 9 -36.16 18.41 -46.88
CA LYS A 9 -34.92 17.94 -47.53
C LYS A 9 -35.11 18.01 -49.06
N PRO A 10 -34.12 18.49 -49.85
CA PRO A 10 -34.22 18.46 -51.31
C PRO A 10 -34.33 17.00 -51.81
N GLY A 11 -35.33 16.70 -52.65
CA GLY A 11 -35.56 15.37 -53.22
C GLY A 11 -36.49 14.43 -52.42
N MET A 12 -37.22 14.94 -51.41
CA MET A 12 -38.15 14.15 -50.61
C MET A 12 -39.44 13.81 -51.39
N ALA A 13 -39.73 12.52 -51.61
CA ALA A 13 -40.91 12.06 -52.35
C ALA A 13 -42.13 11.77 -51.44
N SER A 14 -41.91 11.50 -50.16
CA SER A 14 -42.94 11.12 -49.20
C SER A 14 -42.69 11.72 -47.82
N VAL A 15 -43.77 11.98 -47.08
CA VAL A 15 -43.77 12.50 -45.69
C VAL A 15 -42.93 11.63 -44.73
N LYS A 16 -42.73 10.34 -45.05
CA LYS A 16 -41.93 9.41 -44.24
C LYS A 16 -40.43 9.70 -44.28
N ASP A 17 -39.93 10.35 -45.34
CA ASP A 17 -38.51 10.63 -45.55
C ASP A 17 -38.08 11.98 -44.96
N MET A 18 -38.92 12.58 -44.12
CA MET A 18 -38.62 13.82 -43.44
C MET A 18 -37.41 13.65 -42.51
N PRO A 19 -36.43 14.56 -42.55
CA PRO A 19 -35.30 14.53 -41.64
C PRO A 19 -35.78 14.76 -40.20
N VAL A 20 -35.48 13.79 -39.35
CA VAL A 20 -35.64 13.90 -37.90
C VAL A 20 -34.26 13.65 -37.30
N LEU A 21 -33.57 14.73 -36.95
CA LEU A 21 -32.33 14.66 -36.17
C LEU A 21 -32.74 14.66 -34.70
N GLN A 22 -32.78 13.49 -34.08
CA GLN A 22 -33.01 13.35 -32.65
C GLN A 22 -31.66 13.28 -31.94
N ASP A 23 -31.55 13.93 -30.79
CA ASP A 23 -30.38 13.79 -29.92
C ASP A 23 -30.35 12.36 -29.38
N GLY A 24 -29.53 11.53 -30.00
CA GLY A 24 -29.31 10.15 -29.65
C GLY A 24 -27.89 9.93 -29.12
N PRO A 25 -27.64 8.84 -28.38
CA PRO A 25 -26.29 8.42 -28.11
C PRO A 25 -25.56 8.18 -29.45
N PRO A 26 -24.25 8.45 -29.51
CA PRO A 26 -23.48 8.17 -30.70
C PRO A 26 -23.60 6.68 -31.07
N PRO A 27 -23.53 6.32 -32.37
CA PRO A 27 -23.51 4.93 -32.79
C PRO A 27 -22.30 4.23 -32.16
N GLY A 28 -22.55 3.39 -31.15
CA GLY A 28 -21.51 2.78 -30.30
C GLY A 28 -21.69 3.02 -28.79
N GLY A 29 -22.60 3.91 -28.38
CA GLY A 29 -22.91 4.18 -26.98
C GLY A 29 -21.82 4.94 -26.22
N PHE A 30 -22.00 5.11 -24.91
CA PHE A 30 -21.02 5.73 -24.03
C PHE A 30 -20.06 4.71 -23.44
N ALA A 31 -18.85 5.15 -23.10
CA ALA A 31 -17.88 4.31 -22.40
C ALA A 31 -18.46 3.80 -21.06
N PRO A 32 -18.13 2.57 -20.65
CA PRO A 32 -18.67 2.00 -19.41
C PRO A 32 -18.19 2.80 -18.20
N VAL A 33 -19.13 3.43 -17.51
CA VAL A 33 -18.87 4.16 -16.27
C VAL A 33 -18.72 3.17 -15.12
N ARG A 34 -17.60 3.25 -14.40
CA ARG A 34 -17.36 2.41 -13.22
C ARG A 34 -18.09 3.00 -12.02
N PHE A 35 -19.19 2.38 -11.60
CA PHE A 35 -20.00 2.82 -10.46
C PHE A 35 -19.61 2.16 -9.12
N ALA A 36 -18.92 1.01 -9.17
CA ALA A 36 -18.63 0.22 -7.99
C ALA A 36 -17.40 0.71 -7.22
N ARG A 37 -17.47 0.65 -5.89
CA ARG A 37 -16.32 0.92 -5.00
C ARG A 37 -15.29 -0.21 -5.10
N ARG A 38 -14.04 0.13 -5.42
CA ARG A 38 -12.93 -0.82 -5.48
C ARG A 38 -11.85 -0.47 -4.47
N ILE A 39 -11.88 -1.10 -3.29
CA ILE A 39 -10.82 -0.97 -2.29
C ILE A 39 -9.83 -2.13 -2.49
N PRO A 40 -8.57 -1.85 -2.85
CA PRO A 40 -7.58 -2.90 -3.04
C PRO A 40 -7.00 -3.39 -1.70
N ASN A 41 -7.21 -4.65 -1.35
CA ASN A 41 -6.59 -5.29 -0.17
C ASN A 41 -5.21 -5.86 -0.53
N LYS A 42 -4.22 -4.97 -0.73
CA LYS A 42 -2.83 -5.34 -1.08
C LYS A 42 -1.92 -5.53 0.13
N GLY A 43 -2.48 -5.67 1.32
CA GLY A 43 -1.71 -5.87 2.55
C GLY A 43 -1.09 -7.28 2.62
N PRO A 44 0.02 -7.45 3.36
CA PRO A 44 0.55 -8.77 3.68
C PRO A 44 -0.50 -9.59 4.45
N SER A 45 -0.51 -10.90 4.21
CA SER A 45 -1.44 -11.81 4.90
C SER A 45 -1.20 -11.82 6.41
N ALA A 46 -2.23 -12.17 7.19
CA ALA A 46 -2.12 -12.22 8.65
C ALA A 46 -0.97 -13.10 9.13
N VAL A 47 -0.77 -14.25 8.48
CA VAL A 47 0.32 -15.18 8.77
C VAL A 47 1.68 -14.56 8.45
N ALA A 48 1.80 -13.81 7.35
CA ALA A 48 3.05 -13.13 7.00
C ALA A 48 3.42 -12.08 8.06
N ILE A 49 2.45 -11.30 8.54
CA ILE A 49 2.68 -10.32 9.61
C ILE A 49 3.13 -11.02 10.90
N PHE A 50 2.43 -12.08 11.28
CA PHE A 50 2.74 -12.82 12.50
C PHE A 50 4.14 -13.45 12.46
N LEU A 51 4.49 -14.15 11.38
CA LEU A 51 5.80 -14.78 11.23
C LEU A 51 6.93 -13.75 11.19
N THR A 52 6.69 -12.60 10.55
CA THR A 52 7.68 -11.52 10.51
C THR A 52 7.93 -10.95 11.90
N ALA A 53 6.87 -10.66 12.65
CA ALA A 53 6.99 -10.14 14.01
C ALA A 53 7.65 -11.16 14.95
N PHE A 54 7.22 -12.43 14.89
CA PHE A 54 7.78 -13.51 15.70
C PHE A 54 9.27 -13.77 15.37
N GLY A 55 9.61 -13.79 14.07
CA GLY A 55 10.99 -13.94 13.61
C GLY A 55 11.88 -12.78 14.07
N ALA A 56 11.42 -11.55 13.91
CA ALA A 56 12.15 -10.36 14.36
C ALA A 56 12.34 -10.36 15.89
N PHE A 57 11.31 -10.75 16.65
CA PHE A 57 11.38 -10.80 18.11
C PHE A 57 12.35 -11.89 18.59
N SER A 58 12.21 -13.11 18.10
CA SER A 58 13.09 -14.23 18.49
C SER A 58 14.56 -13.94 18.16
N TRP A 59 14.82 -13.39 16.96
CA TRP A 59 16.17 -12.98 16.56
C TRP A 59 16.72 -11.82 17.38
N GLY A 60 15.89 -10.80 17.65
CA GLY A 60 16.27 -9.66 18.50
C GLY A 60 16.65 -10.10 19.91
N MET A 61 15.85 -10.99 20.52
CA MET A 61 16.14 -11.53 21.85
C MET A 61 17.41 -12.38 21.87
N TYR A 62 17.70 -13.13 20.80
CA TYR A 62 18.96 -13.84 20.65
C TYR A 62 20.17 -12.88 20.67
N GLN A 63 20.11 -11.79 19.90
CA GLN A 63 21.17 -10.79 19.88
C GLN A 63 21.36 -10.09 21.23
N VAL A 64 20.26 -9.71 21.90
CA VAL A 64 20.30 -9.13 23.24
C VAL A 64 20.97 -10.08 24.24
N GLY A 65 20.69 -11.38 24.15
CA GLY A 65 21.36 -12.40 24.96
C GLY A 65 22.87 -12.42 24.76
N GLN A 66 23.35 -12.38 23.52
CA GLN A 66 24.78 -12.34 23.22
C GLN A 66 25.42 -11.03 23.68
N GLY A 67 24.77 -9.89 23.46
CA GLY A 67 25.23 -8.59 23.96
C GLY A 67 25.34 -8.55 25.49
N ASN A 68 24.40 -9.14 26.21
CA ASN A 68 24.43 -9.23 27.66
C ASN A 68 25.60 -10.08 28.18
N LYS A 69 25.97 -11.17 27.50
CA LYS A 69 27.16 -11.97 27.86
C LYS A 69 28.44 -11.15 27.73
N ILE A 70 28.59 -10.41 26.64
CA ILE A 70 29.76 -9.53 26.40
C ILE A 70 29.82 -8.40 27.42
N ARG A 71 28.67 -7.80 27.75
CA ARG A 71 28.59 -6.75 28.77
C ARG A 71 28.96 -7.28 30.15
N ARG A 72 28.54 -8.51 30.49
CA ARG A 72 28.87 -9.15 31.76
C ARG A 72 30.36 -9.48 31.86
N SER A 73 30.97 -10.02 30.82
CA SER A 73 32.43 -10.30 30.82
C SER A 73 33.24 -9.00 30.95
N SER A 74 32.82 -7.94 30.27
CA SER A 74 33.44 -6.61 30.37
C SER A 74 33.31 -6.01 31.77
N CYS A 75 32.13 -6.09 32.38
CA CYS A 75 31.88 -5.62 33.74
C CYS A 75 32.73 -6.38 34.77
N LEU A 76 32.78 -7.72 34.66
CA LEU A 76 33.60 -8.56 35.52
C LEU A 76 35.09 -8.24 35.38
N ARG A 77 35.57 -8.02 34.15
CA ARG A 77 36.96 -7.61 33.90
C ARG A 77 37.26 -6.26 34.55
N LYS A 78 36.38 -5.27 34.39
CA LYS A 78 36.53 -3.94 34.98
C LYS A 78 36.60 -4.01 36.51
N ASN A 79 35.63 -4.69 37.13
CA ASN A 79 35.59 -4.88 38.58
C ASN A 79 36.86 -5.59 39.09
N ARG A 80 37.30 -6.67 38.41
CA ARG A 80 38.55 -7.37 38.75
C ARG A 80 39.75 -6.44 38.75
N ILE A 81 39.90 -5.58 37.74
CA ILE A 81 40.98 -4.59 37.66
C ILE A 81 40.91 -3.62 38.84
N THR A 82 39.71 -3.15 39.19
CA THR A 82 39.51 -2.25 40.35
C THR A 82 39.94 -2.90 41.66
N TYR A 83 39.55 -4.16 41.92
CA TYR A 83 39.95 -4.87 43.14
C TYR A 83 41.46 -5.14 43.20
N VAL A 84 42.10 -5.51 42.09
CA VAL A 84 43.56 -5.74 42.05
C VAL A 84 44.34 -4.45 42.31
N CYS A 85 43.90 -3.33 41.72
CA CYS A 85 44.53 -2.01 41.93
C CYS A 85 44.40 -1.52 43.38
N PHE A 86 43.27 -1.81 44.06
CA PHE A 86 43.08 -1.47 45.47
C PHE A 86 43.87 -2.36 46.44
N GLN A 87 44.06 -3.64 46.11
CA GLN A 87 44.72 -4.61 46.99
C GLN A 87 46.25 -4.51 46.98
N PHE A 88 46.84 -4.00 45.90
CA PHE A 88 48.26 -3.65 45.81
C PHE A 88 48.41 -2.12 45.84
N PRO A 89 48.31 -1.47 47.01
CA PRO A 89 48.86 -0.13 47.14
C PRO A 89 50.36 -0.25 46.85
N LEU A 90 50.85 0.55 45.90
CA LEU A 90 52.25 0.63 45.49
C LEU A 90 53.16 0.56 46.73
N LYS A 91 53.71 -0.63 47.00
CA LYS A 91 54.84 -0.80 47.92
C LYS A 91 56.04 -0.26 47.16
N ASN A 92 56.28 1.04 47.36
CA ASN A 92 57.58 1.65 47.09
C ASN A 92 58.63 1.04 48.03
#